data_AF-A0AAI9L8K9-F1
#
_entry.id   AF-A0AAI9L8K9-F1
#
_cell.length_a   1.000
_cell.length_b   1.000
_cell.length_c   1.000
_cell.angle_alpha   90.00
_cell.angle_beta   90.00
_cell.angle_gamma   90.00
#
_symmetry.space_group_name_H-M   'P 1'
#
loop_
_entity.id
_entity.type
_entity.pdbx_description
1 polymer ?
#
loop_
_entity_poly.entity_id
_entity_poly.type
_entity_poly.pdbx_seq_one_letter_code
_entity_poly.pdbx_strand_id
1 'polypeptide(L)'
;MTLEAYFPVLIFIVFGVVLGVALMAIGRILGPYKPDAAKLSPYECGFEAFEDARMKFDVRYYLIAILFILFDLETAFLFPWGVALKDIGWPGFIAMGVFLLEFIVGFVYIWKKGALDWE
;
A
#
# COMPACT_ATOMS: atom_id res chain seq x y z
N MET A 1 -22.58 14.75 -10.22
CA MET A 1 -21.47 14.27 -11.07
C MET A 1 -22.04 13.29 -12.06
N THR A 2 -21.84 13.51 -13.36
CA THR A 2 -22.27 12.58 -14.41
C THR A 2 -21.25 11.45 -14.55
N LEU A 3 -21.70 10.23 -14.82
CA LEU A 3 -20.84 9.05 -15.00
C LEU A 3 -19.83 9.22 -16.14
N GLU A 4 -20.12 10.11 -17.09
CA GLU A 4 -19.27 10.46 -18.22
C GLU A 4 -17.87 10.94 -17.78
N ALA A 5 -17.75 11.57 -16.61
CA ALA A 5 -16.46 12.03 -16.09
C ALA A 5 -15.49 10.88 -15.74
N TYR A 6 -15.99 9.65 -15.55
CA TYR A 6 -15.16 8.47 -15.26
C TYR A 6 -14.62 7.79 -16.52
N PHE A 7 -15.20 8.08 -17.70
CA PHE A 7 -14.78 7.45 -18.96
C PHE A 7 -13.31 7.78 -19.32
N PRO A 8 -12.83 9.04 -19.21
CA PRO A 8 -11.41 9.36 -19.40
C PRO A 8 -10.49 8.61 -18.43
N VAL A 9 -10.92 8.43 -17.17
CA VAL A 9 -10.14 7.70 -16.16
C VAL A 9 -9.99 6.23 -16.56
N LEU A 10 -11.08 5.60 -17.02
CA LEU A 10 -11.03 4.22 -17.51
C LEU A 10 -10.11 4.08 -18.72
N ILE A 11 -10.19 4.99 -19.69
CA ILE A 11 -9.29 5.00 -20.86
C ILE A 11 -7.83 5.11 -20.40
N PHE A 12 -7.53 5.97 -19.44
CA PHE A 12 -6.17 6.16 -18.93
C PHE A 12 -5.62 4.88 -18.29
N ILE A 13 -6.43 4.19 -17.48
CA ILE A 13 -6.05 2.90 -16.86
C ILE A 13 -5.79 1.85 -17.94
N VAL A 14 -6.71 1.71 -18.91
CA VAL A 14 -6.56 0.73 -20.01
C VAL A 14 -5.31 1.02 -20.83
N PHE A 15 -5.09 2.29 -21.18
CA PHE A 15 -3.91 2.69 -21.93
C PHE A 15 -2.61 2.40 -21.16
N GLY A 16 -2.57 2.71 -19.86
CA GLY A 16 -1.41 2.40 -19.01
C GLY A 16 -1.09 0.91 -18.97
N VAL A 17 -2.11 0.06 -18.81
CA VAL A 17 -1.95 -1.41 -18.83
C VAL A 17 -1.47 -1.89 -20.21
N VAL A 18 -2.11 -1.44 -21.29
CA VAL A 18 -1.75 -1.82 -22.66
C VAL A 18 -0.32 -1.41 -22.97
N LEU A 19 0.08 -0.19 -22.62
CA LEU A 19 1.43 0.30 -22.85
C LEU A 19 2.45 -0.50 -22.04
N GLY A 20 2.19 -0.77 -20.75
CA GLY A 20 3.08 -1.58 -19.92
C GLY A 20 3.28 -2.98 -20.48
N VAL A 21 2.20 -3.66 -20.88
CA VAL A 21 2.26 -4.99 -21.50
C VAL A 21 2.95 -4.95 -22.87
N ALA A 22 2.66 -3.94 -23.70
CA ALA A 22 3.26 -3.80 -25.01
C ALA A 22 4.79 -3.61 -24.91
N LEU A 23 5.27 -2.77 -23.99
CA LEU A 23 6.70 -2.56 -23.78
C LEU A 23 7.40 -3.82 -23.28
N MET A 24 6.80 -4.57 -22.36
CA MET A 24 7.32 -5.87 -21.94
C MET A 24 7.37 -6.88 -23.09
N ALA A 25 6.32 -6.94 -23.92
CA ALA A 25 6.25 -7.84 -25.07
C ALA A 25 7.30 -7.47 -26.15
N ILE A 26 7.47 -6.19 -26.44
CA ILE A 26 8.50 -5.68 -27.35
C ILE A 26 9.88 -6.08 -26.83
N GLY A 27 10.17 -5.85 -25.54
CA GLY A 27 11.44 -6.25 -24.93
C GLY A 27 11.69 -7.76 -25.03
N ARG A 28 10.64 -8.58 -24.87
CA ARG A 28 10.71 -10.04 -24.99
C ARG A 28 10.95 -10.54 -26.42
N ILE A 29 10.40 -9.84 -27.43
CA ILE A 29 10.49 -10.19 -28.85
C ILE A 29 11.82 -9.71 -29.45
N LEU A 30 12.23 -8.48 -29.14
CA LEU A 30 13.45 -7.87 -29.68
C LEU A 30 14.73 -8.32 -28.94
N GLY A 31 14.61 -8.74 -27.67
CA GLY A 31 15.73 -9.19 -26.86
C GLY A 31 16.25 -10.58 -27.23
N PRO A 32 17.58 -10.83 -27.16
CA PRO A 32 18.13 -12.18 -27.33
C PRO A 32 17.58 -13.14 -26.27
N TYR A 33 16.92 -14.21 -26.71
CA TYR A 33 16.38 -15.23 -25.81
C TYR A 33 17.28 -16.47 -25.79
N LYS A 34 18.16 -16.55 -24.79
CA LYS A 34 19.09 -17.68 -24.57
C LYS A 34 19.02 -18.15 -23.10
N PRO A 35 17.92 -18.81 -22.70
CA PRO A 35 17.80 -19.37 -21.35
C PRO A 35 18.84 -20.47 -21.15
N ASP A 36 19.50 -20.46 -20.00
CA ASP A 36 20.34 -21.55 -19.52
C ASP A 36 20.10 -21.75 -18.02
N ALA A 37 20.52 -22.90 -17.50
CA ALA A 37 20.26 -23.27 -16.10
C ALA A 37 20.85 -22.26 -15.09
N ALA A 38 22.00 -21.66 -15.41
CA ALA A 38 22.69 -20.70 -14.55
C ALA A 38 22.07 -19.28 -14.60
N LYS A 39 21.47 -18.86 -15.72
CA LYS A 39 20.71 -17.61 -15.85
C LYS A 39 19.33 -17.68 -15.20
N LEU A 40 18.80 -18.89 -15.07
CA LEU A 40 17.49 -19.15 -14.46
C LEU A 40 17.61 -19.52 -12.97
N SER A 41 18.82 -19.75 -12.45
CA SER A 41 19.01 -20.00 -11.02
C SER A 41 18.86 -18.71 -10.20
N PRO A 42 18.33 -18.79 -8.96
CA PRO A 42 18.32 -17.67 -8.03
C PRO A 42 19.72 -17.08 -7.83
N TYR A 43 19.78 -15.76 -7.63
CA TYR A 43 21.05 -15.08 -7.36
C TYR A 43 21.49 -15.32 -5.91
N GLU A 44 22.57 -16.06 -5.73
CA GLU A 44 23.21 -16.32 -4.42
C GLU A 44 24.74 -16.25 -4.55
N CYS A 45 25.25 -15.19 -5.19
CA CYS A 45 26.69 -14.96 -5.40
C CYS A 45 27.47 -16.15 -6.02
N GLY A 46 26.79 -16.98 -6.85
CA GLY A 46 27.38 -18.15 -7.51
C GLY A 46 27.22 -19.47 -6.76
N PHE A 47 26.54 -19.48 -5.62
CA PHE A 47 26.20 -20.69 -4.88
C PHE A 47 24.78 -21.16 -5.18
N GLU A 48 24.48 -22.41 -4.83
CA GLU A 48 23.10 -22.89 -4.79
C GLU A 48 22.39 -22.29 -3.58
N ALA A 49 21.08 -22.07 -3.71
CA ALA A 49 20.28 -21.50 -2.63
C ALA A 49 20.39 -22.39 -1.37
N PHE A 50 20.92 -21.82 -0.29
CA PHE A 50 21.29 -22.55 0.91
C PHE A 50 20.11 -22.90 1.83
N GLU A 51 19.04 -22.09 1.80
CA GLU A 51 17.94 -22.15 2.76
C GLU A 51 16.56 -22.22 2.11
N ASP A 52 15.59 -22.76 2.86
CA ASP A 52 14.18 -22.72 2.49
C ASP A 52 13.68 -21.27 2.57
N ALA A 53 13.03 -20.79 1.51
CA ALA A 53 12.46 -19.44 1.43
C ALA A 53 11.31 -19.18 2.43
N ARG A 54 10.91 -20.18 3.21
CA ARG A 54 9.79 -20.13 4.17
C ARG A 54 10.23 -19.74 5.60
N MET A 55 11.17 -18.82 5.71
CA MET A 55 11.56 -18.25 7.01
C MET A 55 10.45 -17.36 7.58
N LYS A 56 10.33 -17.33 8.92
CA LYS A 56 9.41 -16.42 9.59
C LYS A 56 9.95 -15.00 9.48
N PHE A 57 9.20 -14.15 8.79
CA PHE A 57 9.47 -12.72 8.79
C PHE A 57 9.16 -12.13 10.16
N ASP A 58 9.80 -11.00 10.43
CA ASP A 58 9.62 -10.29 11.68
C ASP A 58 8.16 -9.81 11.85
N VAL A 59 7.61 -9.95 13.06
CA VAL A 59 6.23 -9.52 13.37
C VAL A 59 6.07 -8.00 13.24
N ARG A 60 7.16 -7.23 13.26
CA ARG A 60 7.16 -5.77 13.04
C ARG A 60 6.44 -5.36 11.75
N TYR A 61 6.61 -6.09 10.65
CA TYR A 61 5.89 -5.81 9.39
C TYR A 61 4.37 -5.93 9.55
N TYR A 62 3.91 -6.89 10.34
CA TYR A 62 2.49 -7.09 10.62
C TYR A 62 1.91 -5.97 11.50
N LEU A 63 2.66 -5.52 12.51
CA LEU A 63 2.23 -4.41 13.38
C LEU A 63 2.04 -3.11 12.57
N ILE A 64 2.94 -2.84 11.63
CA ILE A 64 2.85 -1.66 10.75
C ILE A 64 1.69 -1.79 9.77
N ALA A 65 1.45 -2.98 9.22
CA ALA A 65 0.31 -3.21 8.33
C ALA A 65 -1.03 -2.98 9.05
N ILE A 66 -1.19 -3.47 10.30
CA ILE A 66 -2.39 -3.17 11.10
C ILE A 66 -2.54 -1.67 11.35
N LEU A 67 -1.45 -1.02 11.75
CA LEU A 67 -1.49 0.42 12.01
C LEU A 67 -1.89 1.21 10.76
N PHE A 68 -1.37 0.83 9.61
CA PHE A 68 -1.75 1.42 8.32
C PHE A 68 -3.24 1.21 8.03
N ILE A 69 -3.78 0.00 8.22
CA ILE A 69 -5.20 -0.28 8.00
C ILE A 69 -6.08 0.57 8.94
N LEU A 70 -5.71 0.68 10.21
CA LEU A 70 -6.43 1.52 11.17
C LEU A 70 -6.41 2.99 10.76
N PHE A 71 -5.24 3.51 10.38
CA PHE A 71 -5.11 4.88 9.91
C PHE A 71 -5.89 5.13 8.61
N ASP A 72 -5.85 4.19 7.65
CA ASP A 72 -6.60 4.30 6.40
C ASP A 72 -8.11 4.37 6.66
N LEU A 73 -8.61 3.50 7.55
CA LEU A 73 -10.00 3.53 8.02
C LEU A 73 -10.37 4.88 8.66
N GLU A 74 -9.52 5.44 9.52
CA GLU A 74 -9.71 6.77 10.11
C GLU A 74 -9.83 7.85 9.02
N THR A 75 -8.95 7.83 8.01
CA THR A 75 -9.04 8.78 6.91
C THR A 75 -10.32 8.62 6.10
N ALA A 76 -10.81 7.39 5.91
CA ALA A 76 -12.08 7.13 5.25
C ALA A 76 -13.27 7.79 5.96
N PHE A 77 -13.23 7.95 7.29
CA PHE A 77 -14.22 8.71 8.07
C PHE A 77 -13.98 10.22 8.07
N LEU A 78 -12.71 10.65 7.97
CA LEU A 78 -12.37 12.08 7.89
C LEU A 78 -12.89 12.74 6.62
N PHE A 79 -12.89 12.05 5.47
CA PHE A 79 -13.38 12.61 4.21
C PHE A 79 -14.85 13.08 4.25
N PRO A 80 -15.85 12.22 4.56
CA PRO A 80 -17.24 12.64 4.62
C PRO A 80 -17.48 13.68 5.71
N TRP A 81 -16.80 13.57 6.86
CA TRP A 81 -16.87 14.58 7.92
C TRP A 81 -16.38 15.95 7.43
N GLY A 82 -15.23 15.99 6.74
CA GLY A 82 -14.64 17.23 6.23
C GLY A 82 -15.51 17.89 5.17
N VAL A 83 -16.13 17.10 4.30
CA VAL A 83 -17.08 17.59 3.29
C VAL A 83 -18.35 18.15 3.94
N ALA A 84 -18.87 17.49 4.97
CA ALA A 84 -20.11 17.87 5.66
C ALA A 84 -19.91 18.84 6.84
N LEU A 85 -18.68 19.29 7.12
CA LEU A 85 -18.33 20.02 8.35
C LEU A 85 -19.19 21.28 8.58
N LYS A 86 -19.55 21.97 7.50
CA LYS A 86 -20.40 23.17 7.55
C LYS A 86 -21.84 22.86 7.98
N ASP A 87 -22.35 21.68 7.63
CA ASP A 87 -23.72 21.28 7.90
C ASP A 87 -23.88 20.71 9.32
N ILE A 88 -22.87 19.97 9.79
CA ILE A 88 -22.87 19.32 11.11
C ILE A 88 -22.41 20.24 12.26
N GLY A 89 -21.68 21.32 11.95
CA GLY A 89 -21.26 22.35 12.90
C GLY A 89 -20.42 21.83 14.08
N TRP A 90 -20.56 22.49 15.24
CA TRP A 90 -19.81 22.18 16.46
C TRP A 90 -19.96 20.72 16.96
N PRO A 91 -21.15 20.11 16.97
CA PRO A 91 -21.29 18.70 17.37
C PRO A 91 -20.43 17.75 16.53
N GLY A 92 -20.45 17.91 15.20
CA GLY A 92 -19.63 17.09 14.32
C GLY A 92 -18.13 17.37 14.48
N PHE A 93 -17.74 18.63 14.70
CA PHE A 93 -16.36 18.99 14.99
C PHE A 93 -15.83 18.30 16.26
N ILE A 94 -16.59 18.35 17.36
CA ILE A 94 -16.20 17.73 18.63
C ILE A 94 -16.16 16.21 18.50
N ALA A 95 -17.15 15.60 17.85
CA ALA A 95 -17.20 14.15 17.66
C ALA A 95 -15.96 13.63 16.91
N MET A 96 -15.56 14.30 15.82
CA MET A 96 -14.34 13.94 15.10
C MET A 96 -13.07 14.23 15.91
N GLY A 97 -13.07 15.30 16.71
CA GLY A 97 -11.97 15.59 17.63
C GLY A 97 -11.74 14.47 18.66
N VAL A 98 -12.82 13.90 19.20
CA VAL A 98 -12.74 12.74 20.11
C VAL A 98 -12.29 11.49 19.36
N PHE A 99 -12.84 11.22 18.18
CA PHE A 99 -12.47 10.08 17.34
C PHE A 99 -10.97 10.07 17.02
N LEU A 100 -10.42 11.20 16.57
CA LEU A 100 -8.98 11.34 16.34
C LEU A 100 -8.14 11.22 17.60
N LEU A 101 -8.64 11.71 18.74
CA LEU A 101 -7.94 11.61 20.01
C LEU A 101 -7.79 10.13 20.43
N GLU A 102 -8.81 9.31 20.26
CA GLU A 102 -8.75 7.87 20.54
C GLU A 102 -7.63 7.19 19.73
N PHE A 103 -7.54 7.51 18.44
CA PHE A 103 -6.45 7.02 17.59
C PHE A 103 -5.08 7.50 18.08
N ILE A 104 -4.93 8.80 18.38
CA ILE A 104 -3.66 9.38 18.86
C ILE A 104 -3.21 8.70 20.16
N VAL A 105 -4.14 8.43 21.09
CA VAL A 105 -3.83 7.73 22.34
C VAL A 105 -3.31 6.31 22.05
N GLY A 106 -3.98 5.58 21.16
CA GLY A 106 -3.53 4.25 20.70
C GLY A 106 -2.15 4.31 20.05
N PHE A 107 -1.92 5.29 19.17
CA PHE A 107 -0.64 5.51 18.50
C PHE A 107 0.50 5.81 19.47
N VAL A 108 0.26 6.69 20.44
CA VAL A 108 1.26 7.01 21.49
C VAL A 108 1.56 5.78 22.35
N TYR A 109 0.55 4.96 22.66
CA TYR A 109 0.76 3.72 23.41
C TYR A 109 1.68 2.74 22.68
N ILE A 110 1.42 2.45 21.40
CA ILE A 110 2.25 1.52 20.62
C ILE A 110 3.66 2.06 20.41
N TRP A 111 3.81 3.38 20.24
CA TRP A 111 5.11 4.01 20.11
C TRP A 111 5.92 3.88 21.40
N LYS A 112 5.32 4.16 22.56
CA LYS A 112 5.96 3.94 23.86
C LYS A 112 6.30 2.48 24.16
N LYS A 113 5.63 1.53 23.50
CA LYS A 113 5.92 0.10 23.60
C LYS A 113 7.05 -0.37 22.69
N GLY A 114 7.66 0.53 21.90
CA GLY A 114 8.74 0.20 20.97
C GLY A 114 8.27 -0.66 19.79
N ALA A 115 6.96 -0.73 19.53
CA ALA A 115 6.42 -1.49 18.41
C ALA A 115 6.81 -0.91 17.03
N LEU A 116 7.33 0.33 17.04
CA LEU A 116 7.76 1.07 15.87
C LEU A 116 9.29 1.20 15.77
N ASP A 117 10.06 0.61 16.69
CA ASP A 117 11.51 0.70 16.69
C ASP A 117 12.12 -0.32 15.70
N TRP A 118 13.10 0.16 14.93
CA TRP A 118 13.71 -0.54 13.79
C TRP A 118 15.19 -0.87 13.99
N GLU A 119 15.65 -0.89 15.25
CA GLU A 119 16.98 -1.37 15.61
C GLU A 119 17.03 -2.92 15.69
#